data_AF-A0A9X2ZZI3-F1
#
_entry.id   AF-A0A9X2ZZI3-F1
#
_cell.length_a   1.000
_cell.length_b   1.000
_cell.length_c   1.000
_cell.angle_alpha   90.00
_cell.angle_beta   90.00
_cell.angle_gamma   90.00
#
_symmetry.space_group_name_H-M   'P 1'
#
loop_
_entity.id
_entity.type
_entity.pdbx_description
1 polymer ?
#
loop_
_entity_poly.entity_id
_entity_poly.type
_entity_poly.pdbx_seq_one_letter_code
_entity_poly.pdbx_strand_id
1 'polypeptide(L)'
;MRPPFSGPNGPRSLTDREAKVARRVRRALYLPESMSEEEVARQFRDSVAWRRARLVLAGEELRGRLAEALGPIASRMRGHARSLFRRARRVWGRLWE
;
A
#
# COMPACT_ATOMS: atom_id res chain seq x y z
N MET A 1 -5.73 -43.91 -17.30
CA MET A 1 -5.30 -42.53 -17.61
C MET A 1 -6.52 -41.62 -17.61
N ARG A 2 -6.67 -40.71 -16.64
CA ARG A 2 -7.78 -39.72 -16.62
C ARG A 2 -7.36 -38.51 -17.48
N PRO A 3 -8.23 -37.97 -18.35
CA PRO A 3 -7.90 -36.80 -19.15
C PRO A 3 -7.73 -35.56 -18.24
N PRO A 4 -6.89 -34.59 -18.61
CA PRO A 4 -6.76 -33.36 -17.85
C PRO A 4 -8.07 -32.58 -17.93
N PHE A 5 -8.48 -32.06 -16.78
CA PHE A 5 -9.68 -31.28 -16.55
C PHE A 5 -9.64 -29.97 -17.39
N SER A 6 -10.06 -30.03 -18.65
CA SER A 6 -10.34 -28.86 -19.47
C SER A 6 -11.76 -28.37 -19.17
N GLY A 7 -11.94 -27.79 -17.97
CA GLY A 7 -13.10 -26.94 -17.73
C GLY A 7 -12.98 -25.65 -18.55
N PRO A 8 -14.08 -24.93 -18.84
CA PRO A 8 -14.06 -23.64 -19.53
C PRO A 8 -13.28 -22.53 -18.78
N ASN A 9 -12.77 -22.85 -17.58
CA ASN A 9 -11.77 -22.08 -16.85
C ASN A 9 -10.41 -22.77 -17.00
N GLY A 10 -9.64 -22.41 -18.03
CA GLY A 10 -8.19 -22.61 -18.02
C GLY A 10 -7.57 -21.92 -16.79
N PRO A 11 -6.26 -22.13 -16.49
CA PRO A 11 -5.61 -21.48 -15.36
C PRO A 11 -5.87 -19.97 -15.43
N ARG A 12 -6.71 -19.47 -14.52
CA ARG A 12 -7.17 -18.08 -14.52
C ARG A 12 -5.92 -17.18 -14.46
N SER A 13 -5.77 -16.34 -15.48
CA SER A 13 -4.69 -15.37 -15.55
C SER A 13 -4.72 -14.50 -14.30
N LEU A 14 -3.55 -14.25 -13.72
CA LEU A 14 -3.44 -13.40 -12.54
C LEU A 14 -3.93 -11.99 -12.86
N THR A 15 -4.71 -11.40 -11.94
CA THR A 15 -4.97 -9.97 -12.00
C THR A 15 -3.71 -9.18 -11.62
N ASP A 16 -3.55 -7.96 -12.13
CA ASP A 16 -2.40 -7.09 -11.78
C ASP A 16 -2.21 -6.93 -10.26
N ARG A 17 -3.32 -6.94 -9.52
CA ARG A 17 -3.32 -6.87 -8.06
C ARG A 17 -2.77 -8.15 -7.43
N GLU A 18 -3.18 -9.32 -7.94
CA GLU A 18 -2.66 -10.60 -7.46
C GLU A 18 -1.19 -10.80 -7.86
N ALA A 19 -0.78 -10.33 -9.02
CA ALA A 19 0.63 -10.31 -9.46
C ALA A 19 1.50 -9.48 -8.48
N LYS A 20 1.03 -8.29 -8.07
CA LYS A 20 1.71 -7.49 -7.02
C LYS A 20 1.78 -8.20 -5.68
N VAL A 21 0.72 -8.89 -5.27
CA VAL A 21 0.72 -9.69 -4.03
C VAL A 21 1.70 -10.85 -4.14
N ALA A 22 1.72 -11.56 -5.27
CA ALA A 22 2.66 -12.65 -5.54
C ALA A 22 4.12 -12.18 -5.47
N ARG A 23 4.47 -11.06 -6.11
CA ARG A 23 5.81 -10.45 -5.97
C ARG A 23 6.19 -10.15 -4.52
N ARG A 24 5.25 -9.61 -3.74
CA ARG A 24 5.48 -9.34 -2.31
C ARG A 24 5.70 -10.61 -1.51
N VAL A 25 4.88 -11.63 -1.73
CA VAL A 25 5.04 -12.92 -1.05
C VAL A 25 6.38 -13.56 -1.44
N ARG A 26 6.75 -13.51 -2.73
CA ARG A 26 8.05 -14.00 -3.22
C ARG A 26 9.21 -13.34 -2.49
N ARG A 27 9.20 -12.01 -2.38
CA ARG A 27 10.22 -11.26 -1.63
C ARG A 27 10.19 -11.54 -0.14
N ALA A 28 9.01 -11.60 0.48
CA ALA A 28 8.86 -11.80 1.92
C ALA A 28 9.32 -13.19 2.38
N LEU A 29 9.16 -14.20 1.52
CA LEU A 29 9.57 -15.58 1.77
C LEU A 29 10.94 -15.92 1.15
N TYR A 30 11.66 -14.93 0.62
CA TYR A 30 12.95 -15.11 -0.07
C TYR A 30 12.94 -16.25 -1.11
N LEU A 31 11.85 -16.36 -1.85
CA LEU A 31 11.68 -17.40 -2.86
C LEU A 31 12.57 -17.12 -4.08
N PRO A 32 13.00 -18.16 -4.82
CA PRO A 32 13.82 -18.02 -6.01
C PRO A 32 13.18 -17.13 -7.08
N GLU A 33 13.99 -16.34 -7.78
CA GLU A 33 13.51 -15.49 -8.88
C GLU A 33 13.00 -16.29 -10.09
N SER A 34 13.46 -17.53 -10.24
CA SER A 34 12.98 -18.49 -11.23
C SER A 34 11.53 -18.91 -11.02
N MET A 35 10.98 -18.72 -9.81
CA MET A 35 9.58 -19.02 -9.53
C MET A 35 8.69 -17.89 -10.05
N SER A 36 7.76 -18.24 -10.93
CA SER A 36 6.83 -17.31 -11.57
C SER A 36 5.81 -16.73 -10.57
N GLU A 37 5.27 -15.55 -10.87
CA GLU A 37 4.23 -14.93 -10.04
C GLU A 37 2.98 -15.82 -9.98
N GLU A 38 2.67 -16.52 -11.08
CA GLU A 38 1.59 -17.50 -11.22
C GLU A 38 1.78 -18.71 -10.31
N GLU A 39 3.00 -19.25 -10.22
CA GLU A 39 3.32 -20.35 -9.31
C GLU A 39 3.24 -19.91 -7.86
N VAL A 40 3.78 -18.74 -7.53
CA VAL A 40 3.67 -18.19 -6.17
C VAL A 40 2.21 -18.00 -5.79
N ALA A 41 1.39 -17.45 -6.69
CA ALA A 41 -0.03 -17.27 -6.43
C ALA A 41 -0.76 -18.60 -6.29
N ARG A 42 -0.39 -19.63 -7.06
CA ARG A 42 -1.01 -20.96 -6.96
C ARG A 42 -0.66 -21.67 -5.66
N GLN A 43 0.61 -21.64 -5.26
CA GLN A 43 1.09 -22.34 -4.06
C GLN A 43 0.72 -21.61 -2.77
N PHE A 44 0.74 -20.27 -2.78
CA PHE A 44 0.62 -19.49 -1.55
C PHE A 44 -0.71 -18.75 -1.41
N ARG A 45 -1.68 -18.90 -2.33
CA ARG A 45 -2.96 -18.15 -2.30
C ARG A 45 -3.67 -18.16 -0.95
N ASP A 46 -3.68 -19.32 -0.32
CA ASP A 46 -4.40 -19.55 0.94
C ASP A 46 -3.51 -19.37 2.17
N SER A 47 -2.22 -19.06 1.96
CA SER A 47 -1.25 -18.84 3.03
C SER A 47 -1.50 -17.54 3.79
N VAL A 48 -1.01 -17.50 5.03
CA VAL A 48 -1.01 -16.28 5.85
C VAL A 48 -0.16 -15.18 5.22
N ALA A 49 0.96 -15.54 4.58
CA ALA A 49 1.83 -14.60 3.87
C ALA A 49 1.06 -13.85 2.77
N TRP A 50 0.22 -14.56 2.03
CA TRP A 50 -0.62 -13.97 0.98
C TRP A 50 -1.69 -13.04 1.54
N ARG A 51 -2.42 -13.46 2.58
CA ARG A 51 -3.41 -12.58 3.25
C ARG A 51 -2.76 -11.32 3.79
N ARG A 52 -1.60 -11.45 4.44
CA ARG A 52 -0.84 -10.31 4.97
C ARG A 52 -0.40 -9.38 3.85
N ALA A 53 0.18 -9.91 2.77
CA ALA A 53 0.61 -9.10 1.64
C ALA A 53 -0.56 -8.36 0.97
N ARG A 54 -1.72 -9.01 0.84
CA ARG A 54 -2.95 -8.40 0.31
C ARG A 54 -3.46 -7.27 1.21
N LEU A 55 -3.49 -7.48 2.53
CA LEU A 55 -3.91 -6.46 3.50
C LEU A 55 -2.96 -5.27 3.55
N VAL A 56 -1.65 -5.51 3.52
CA VAL A 56 -0.64 -4.43 3.46
C VAL A 56 -0.83 -3.60 2.21
N LEU A 57 -1.05 -4.23 1.05
CA LEU A 57 -1.26 -3.53 -0.20
C LEU A 57 -2.55 -2.68 -0.18
N ALA A 58 -3.64 -3.22 0.36
CA ALA A 58 -4.87 -2.45 0.57
C ALA A 58 -4.68 -1.29 1.56
N GLY A 59 -3.90 -1.50 2.64
CA GLY A 59 -3.60 -0.48 3.64
C GLY A 59 -2.74 0.66 3.09
N GLU A 60 -1.78 0.35 2.22
CA GLU A 60 -0.98 1.37 1.53
C GLU A 60 -1.81 2.18 0.53
N GLU A 61 -2.68 1.53 -0.24
CA GLU A 61 -3.62 2.22 -1.14
C GLU A 61 -4.52 3.18 -0.35
N LEU A 62 -5.04 2.73 0.79
CA LEU A 62 -5.85 3.57 1.68
C LEU A 62 -5.03 4.71 2.27
N ARG A 63 -3.80 4.45 2.74
CA ARG A 63 -2.92 5.47 3.28
C ARG A 63 -2.53 6.51 2.23
N GLY A 64 -2.30 6.09 0.99
CA GLY A 64 -2.04 6.98 -0.13
C GLY A 64 -3.22 7.93 -0.38
N ARG A 65 -4.43 7.37 -0.47
CA ARG A 65 -5.67 8.17 -0.62
C ARG A 65 -5.89 9.13 0.55
N LEU A 66 -5.65 8.68 1.78
CA LEU A 66 -5.75 9.54 2.97
C LEU A 66 -4.69 10.65 2.95
N ALA A 67 -3.47 10.36 2.54
CA ALA A 67 -2.41 11.36 2.41
C ALA A 67 -2.74 12.40 1.33
N GLU A 68 -3.30 11.97 0.20
CA GLU A 68 -3.79 12.88 -0.85
C GLU A 68 -4.94 13.75 -0.35
N ALA A 69 -5.91 13.17 0.37
CA ALA A 69 -7.05 13.91 0.92
C ALA A 69 -6.64 14.89 2.03
N LEU A 70 -5.67 14.53 2.87
CA LEU A 70 -5.23 15.34 4.01
C LEU A 70 -4.10 16.33 3.65
N GLY A 71 -3.40 16.13 2.53
CA GLY A 71 -2.33 17.02 2.06
C GLY A 71 -2.76 18.49 1.94
N PRO A 72 -3.92 18.82 1.34
CA PRO A 72 -4.43 20.18 1.26
C PRO A 72 -4.76 20.80 2.62
N ILE A 73 -5.28 20.00 3.55
CA ILE A 73 -5.67 20.43 4.90
C ILE A 73 -4.42 20.73 5.73
N ALA A 74 -3.42 19.85 5.68
CA ALA A 74 -2.14 20.05 6.35
C ALA A 74 -1.41 21.30 5.82
N SER A 75 -1.49 21.55 4.51
CA SER A 75 -0.91 22.74 3.86
C SER A 75 -1.57 24.04 4.33
N ARG A 76 -2.91 24.05 4.43
CA ARG A 76 -3.67 25.21 4.95
C ARG A 76 -3.39 25.48 6.43
N MET A 77 -3.34 24.43 7.26
CA MET A 77 -3.05 24.58 8.69
C MET A 77 -1.62 25.10 8.93
N ARG A 78 -0.63 24.65 8.15
CA ARG A 78 0.77 25.10 8.29
C ARG A 78 0.93 26.59 7.95
N GLY A 79 0.15 27.10 6.99
CA GLY A 79 0.07 28.54 6.68
C GLY A 79 -0.54 29.36 7.82
N HIS A 80 -1.63 28.88 8.41
CA HIS A 80 -2.30 29.56 9.54
C HIS A 80 -1.44 29.54 10.81
N ALA A 81 -0.80 28.42 11.12
CA ALA A 81 0.11 28.30 12.25
C ALA A 81 1.29 29.29 12.14
N ARG A 82 1.91 29.42 10.96
CA ARG A 82 2.98 30.42 10.73
C ARG A 82 2.49 31.86 10.91
N SER A 83 1.27 32.16 10.49
CA SER A 83 0.67 33.50 10.66
C SER A 83 0.42 33.83 12.14
N LEU A 84 -0.18 32.91 12.88
CA LEU A 84 -0.43 33.03 14.32
C LEU A 84 0.87 33.15 15.11
N PHE A 85 1.88 32.34 14.79
CA PHE A 85 3.17 32.39 15.48
C PHE A 85 3.91 33.71 15.24
N ARG A 86 3.85 34.26 14.02
CA ARG A 86 4.41 35.59 13.70
C ARG A 86 3.65 36.73 14.39
N ARG A 87 2.34 36.58 14.63
CA ARG A 87 1.56 37.55 15.42
C ARG A 87 1.90 37.44 16.90
N ALA A 88 1.94 36.24 17.46
CA ALA A 88 2.31 36.00 18.85
C ALA A 88 3.71 36.53 19.18
N ARG A 89 4.71 36.27 18.31
CA ARG A 89 6.08 36.77 18.48
C ARG A 89 6.17 38.31 18.47
N ARG A 90 5.33 38.99 17.68
CA ARG A 90 5.26 40.46 17.65
C ARG A 90 4.53 41.08 18.83
N VAL A 91 3.60 40.36 19.44
CA VAL A 91 2.92 40.79 20.67
C VAL A 91 3.84 40.58 21.86
N TRP A 92 4.54 39.44 21.92
CA TRP A 92 5.49 39.13 22.98
C TRP A 92 6.67 40.11 23.01
N GLY A 93 7.21 40.49 21.85
CA GLY A 93 8.29 41.48 21.78
C GLY A 93 7.90 42.88 22.27
N ARG A 94 6.61 43.25 22.19
CA ARG A 94 6.10 44.53 22.71
C ARG A 94 5.77 44.54 24.20
N LEU A 95 5.73 43.37 24.83
CA LEU A 95 5.50 43.23 26.28
C LEU A 95 6.81 43.22 27.08
N TRP A 96 7.95 43.14 26.40
CA TRP A 96 9.29 43.05 26.99
C TRP A 96 10.17 44.28 26.74
N GLU A 97 9.62 45.29 26.05
CA GLU A 97 10.11 46.69 26.00
C GLU A 97 9.30 47.53 27.00
#